data_AF-A0A7K2LVJ2-F1
#
_entry.id   AF-A0A7K2LVJ2-F1
#
_cell.length_a   1.000
_cell.length_b   1.000
_cell.length_c   1.000
_cell.angle_alpha   90.00
_cell.angle_beta   90.00
_cell.angle_gamma   90.00
#
_symmetry.space_group_name_H-M   'P 1'
#
loop_
_entity.id
_entity.type
_entity.pdbx_description
1 polymer ?
#
loop_
_entity_poly.entity_id
_entity_poly.type
_entity_poly.pdbx_seq_one_letter_code
_entity_poly.pdbx_strand_id
1 'polypeptide(L)'
;AAAECRLALGGPREALALAEEELRLARVWDTPRTVGRALRVLAAATGGRRGLELAGESVRLLRDAPSGAEPELVAALLGQGRQLSAAGQRTRAREFLREAAERAERLGAVRL
;
A
#
# COMPACT_ATOMS: atom_id res chain seq x y z
N ALA A 1 -2.33 -11.30 1.17
CA ALA A 1 -1.38 -12.13 0.40
C ALA A 1 -0.40 -12.81 1.37
N ALA A 2 0.40 -13.79 0.96
CA ALA A 2 1.28 -14.53 1.88
C ALA A 2 2.31 -13.60 2.54
N ALA A 3 2.89 -12.67 1.77
CA ALA A 3 3.81 -11.67 2.28
C ALA A 3 3.15 -10.76 3.35
N GLU A 4 1.91 -10.33 3.10
CA GLU A 4 1.16 -9.48 4.03
C GLU A 4 0.83 -10.20 5.34
N CYS A 5 0.48 -11.50 5.28
CA CYS A 5 0.32 -12.32 6.48
C CYS A 5 1.64 -12.44 7.26
N ARG A 6 2.78 -12.63 6.59
CA ARG A 6 4.10 -12.68 7.25
C ARG A 6 4.47 -11.34 7.90
N LEU A 7 4.15 -10.20 7.28
CA LEU A 7 4.32 -8.89 7.91
C LEU A 7 3.50 -8.76 9.18
N ALA A 8 2.23 -9.15 9.15
CA ALA A 8 1.36 -9.10 10.32
C ALA A 8 1.85 -10.00 11.47
N LEU A 9 2.53 -11.10 11.14
CA LEU A 9 3.11 -12.04 12.10
C LEU A 9 4.55 -11.68 12.55
N GLY A 10 5.10 -10.54 12.11
CA GLY A 10 6.41 -10.06 12.57
C GLY A 10 7.63 -10.72 11.91
N GLY A 11 7.47 -11.33 10.72
CA GLY A 11 8.57 -11.91 9.92
C GLY A 11 8.99 -11.04 8.74
N PRO A 12 9.73 -9.93 8.94
CA PRO A 12 10.00 -8.94 7.89
C PRO A 12 10.92 -9.46 6.78
N ARG A 13 11.85 -10.38 7.08
CA ARG A 13 12.78 -10.93 6.07
C ARG A 13 12.08 -11.90 5.13
N GLU A 14 11.32 -12.85 5.68
CA GLU A 14 10.52 -13.79 4.88
C GLU A 14 9.43 -13.06 4.10
N ALA A 15 8.86 -12.00 4.69
CA ALA A 15 7.89 -11.15 3.99
C ALA A 15 8.48 -10.45 2.77
N LEU A 16 9.74 -10.03 2.80
CA LEU A 16 10.37 -9.35 1.67
C LEU A 16 10.47 -10.27 0.44
N ALA A 17 11.01 -11.47 0.61
CA ALA A 17 11.14 -12.44 -0.48
C ALA A 17 9.77 -12.82 -1.07
N LEU A 18 8.76 -13.03 -0.22
CA LEU A 18 7.40 -13.28 -0.67
C LEU A 18 6.81 -12.08 -1.42
N ALA A 19 7.05 -10.85 -0.94
CA ALA A 19 6.50 -9.65 -1.58
C ALA A 19 7.11 -9.39 -2.95
N GLU A 20 8.41 -9.66 -3.11
CA GLU A 20 9.10 -9.58 -4.41
C GLU A 20 8.50 -10.57 -5.41
N GLU A 21 8.30 -11.82 -4.99
CA GLU A 21 7.69 -12.85 -5.83
C GLU A 21 6.23 -12.53 -6.17
N GLU A 22 5.45 -12.07 -5.19
CA GLU A 22 4.07 -11.63 -5.42
C GLU A 22 4.00 -10.45 -6.40
N LEU A 23 4.93 -9.50 -6.34
CA LEU A 23 5.00 -8.40 -7.31
C LEU A 23 5.40 -8.91 -8.71
N ARG A 24 6.35 -9.83 -8.78
CA ARG A 24 6.75 -10.47 -10.05
C ARG A 24 5.54 -11.14 -10.71
N LEU A 25 4.78 -11.93 -9.96
CA LEU A 25 3.55 -12.59 -10.45
C LEU A 25 2.45 -11.57 -10.81
N ALA A 26 2.27 -10.54 -9.99
CA ALA A 26 1.28 -9.50 -10.26
C ALA A 26 1.56 -8.74 -11.56
N ARG A 27 2.83 -8.53 -11.91
CA ARG A 27 3.27 -7.92 -13.18
C ARG A 27 3.08 -8.86 -14.39
N VAL A 28 3.08 -10.17 -14.19
CA VAL A 28 2.71 -11.12 -15.26
C VAL A 28 1.22 -11.01 -15.57
N TRP A 29 0.38 -10.84 -14.54
CA TRP A 29 -1.07 -10.63 -14.71
C TRP A 29 -1.43 -9.22 -15.18
N ASP A 30 -0.60 -8.23 -14.83
CA ASP A 30 -0.61 -6.85 -15.31
C ASP A 30 -1.94 -6.09 -15.15
N THR A 31 -2.59 -6.24 -13.99
CA THR A 31 -3.72 -5.36 -13.63
C THR A 31 -3.29 -4.32 -12.60
N PRO A 32 -3.71 -3.04 -12.73
CA PRO A 32 -3.38 -2.00 -11.75
C PRO A 32 -3.72 -2.38 -10.31
N ARG A 33 -4.85 -3.09 -10.12
CA ARG A 33 -5.29 -3.59 -8.81
C ARG A 33 -4.27 -4.56 -8.20
N THR A 34 -3.87 -5.60 -8.92
CA THR A 34 -2.96 -6.63 -8.38
C THR A 34 -1.55 -6.10 -8.20
N VAL A 35 -1.06 -5.32 -9.17
CA VAL A 35 0.27 -4.70 -9.12
C VAL A 35 0.33 -3.67 -7.99
N GLY A 36 -0.68 -2.81 -7.88
CA GLY A 36 -0.78 -1.81 -6.81
C GLY A 36 -0.82 -2.45 -5.42
N ARG A 37 -1.58 -3.53 -5.25
CA ARG A 37 -1.61 -4.30 -3.99
C ARG A 37 -0.24 -4.89 -3.66
N ALA A 38 0.44 -5.51 -4.61
CA ALA A 38 1.76 -6.10 -4.40
C ALA A 38 2.83 -5.04 -4.07
N LEU A 39 2.81 -3.89 -4.77
CA LEU A 39 3.69 -2.75 -4.49
C LEU A 39 3.54 -2.24 -3.06
N ARG A 40 2.30 -2.13 -2.54
CA ARG A 40 2.05 -1.72 -1.15
C ARG A 40 2.66 -2.70 -0.13
N VAL A 41 2.54 -4.00 -0.38
CA VAL A 41 3.09 -5.02 0.52
C VAL A 41 4.62 -5.04 0.47
N LEU A 42 5.21 -4.94 -0.72
CA LEU A 42 6.65 -4.82 -0.88
C LEU A 42 7.20 -3.55 -0.22
N ALA A 43 6.48 -2.43 -0.35
CA ALA A 43 6.82 -1.18 0.31
C ALA A 43 6.92 -1.34 1.84
N ALA A 44 5.94 -2.02 2.44
CA ALA A 44 5.91 -2.27 3.88
C ALA A 44 7.04 -3.22 4.33
N ALA A 45 7.32 -4.27 3.56
CA ALA A 45 8.43 -5.20 3.85
C ALA A 45 9.82 -4.55 3.68
N THR A 46 9.95 -3.64 2.71
CA THR A 46 11.22 -2.93 2.42
C THR A 46 11.53 -1.86 3.47
N GLY A 47 10.52 -1.07 3.85
CA GLY A 47 10.71 0.06 4.76
C GLY A 47 11.67 1.13 4.23
N GLY A 48 12.01 2.11 5.09
CA GLY A 48 12.95 3.18 4.76
C GLY A 48 12.56 4.01 3.53
N ARG A 49 13.58 4.61 2.87
CA ARG A 49 13.37 5.46 1.69
C ARG A 49 12.81 4.68 0.50
N ARG A 50 13.35 3.49 0.24
CA ARG A 50 12.91 2.66 -0.89
C ARG A 50 11.47 2.19 -0.72
N GLY A 51 11.09 1.79 0.50
CA GLY A 51 9.71 1.45 0.82
C GLY A 51 8.75 2.62 0.57
N LEU A 52 9.15 3.84 0.96
CA LEU A 52 8.34 5.04 0.72
C LEU A 52 8.14 5.36 -0.77
N GLU A 53 9.14 5.12 -1.60
CA GLU A 53 9.03 5.26 -3.06
C GLU A 53 8.02 4.25 -3.64
N LEU A 54 8.12 2.99 -3.22
CA LEU A 54 7.26 1.89 -3.65
C LEU A 54 5.80 2.10 -3.23
N ALA A 55 5.54 2.57 -2.01
CA ALA A 55 4.19 2.90 -1.59
C ALA A 55 3.64 4.12 -2.34
N GLY A 56 4.49 5.08 -2.71
CA GLY A 56 4.11 6.16 -3.60
C GLY A 56 3.75 5.68 -5.02
N GLU A 57 4.48 4.69 -5.55
CA GLU A 57 4.17 4.05 -6.83
C GLU A 57 2.83 3.30 -6.78
N SER A 58 2.58 2.55 -5.71
CA SER A 58 1.29 1.89 -5.45
C SER A 58 0.13 2.89 -5.50
N VAL A 59 0.24 4.02 -4.78
CA VAL A 59 -0.80 5.06 -4.77
C VAL A 59 -1.03 5.65 -6.16
N ARG A 60 0.03 5.98 -6.90
CA ARG A 60 -0.10 6.55 -8.25
C ARG A 60 -0.82 5.58 -9.18
N LEU A 61 -0.35 4.33 -9.24
CA LEU A 61 -0.95 3.30 -10.08
C LEU A 61 -2.43 3.05 -9.78
N LEU A 62 -2.79 3.04 -8.49
CA LEU A 62 -4.16 2.78 -8.06
C LEU A 62 -5.10 3.99 -8.23
N ARG A 63 -4.57 5.22 -8.26
CA ARG A 63 -5.35 6.41 -8.60
C ARG A 63 -5.77 6.44 -10.07
N ASP A 64 -4.93 5.91 -10.95
CA ASP A 64 -5.18 5.86 -12.39
C ASP A 64 -5.98 4.60 -12.79
N ALA A 65 -6.29 3.72 -11.83
CA ALA A 65 -6.99 2.47 -12.06
C ALA A 65 -8.52 2.66 -12.22
N PRO A 66 -9.23 1.74 -12.89
CA PRO A 66 -10.68 1.73 -12.94
C PRO A 66 -11.31 1.63 -11.54
N SER A 67 -12.57 2.09 -11.40
CA SER A 67 -13.32 2.24 -10.13
C SER A 67 -13.33 1.02 -9.20
N GLY A 68 -13.11 -0.20 -9.72
CA GLY A 68 -13.02 -1.40 -8.91
C GLY A 68 -11.85 -1.43 -7.92
N ALA A 69 -10.82 -0.59 -8.10
CA ALA A 69 -9.59 -0.60 -7.30
C ALA A 69 -9.60 0.34 -6.08
N GLU A 70 -10.74 0.99 -5.78
CA GLU A 70 -10.86 1.93 -4.65
C GLU A 70 -10.47 1.32 -3.28
N PRO A 71 -10.85 0.08 -2.92
CA PRO A 71 -10.41 -0.52 -1.67
C PRO A 71 -8.89 -0.67 -1.58
N GLU A 72 -8.24 -1.05 -2.68
CA GLU A 72 -6.79 -1.16 -2.76
C GLU A 72 -6.12 0.22 -2.67
N LEU A 73 -6.70 1.26 -3.28
CA LEU A 73 -6.23 2.63 -3.17
C LEU A 73 -6.29 3.12 -1.71
N VAL A 74 -7.39 2.88 -1.00
CA VAL A 74 -7.51 3.20 0.44
C VAL A 74 -6.39 2.53 1.24
N ALA A 75 -6.15 1.23 1.00
CA ALA A 75 -5.08 0.50 1.68
C ALA A 75 -3.68 1.08 1.34
N ALA A 76 -3.44 1.51 0.10
CA ALA A 76 -2.18 2.11 -0.33
C ALA A 76 -1.95 3.49 0.31
N LEU A 77 -2.99 4.33 0.39
CA LEU A 77 -2.93 5.63 1.07
C LEU A 77 -2.61 5.48 2.57
N LEU A 78 -3.23 4.49 3.24
CA LEU A 78 -2.92 4.15 4.63
C LEU A 78 -1.46 3.70 4.78
N GLY A 79 -0.96 2.85 3.87
CA GLY A 79 0.43 2.40 3.85
C GLY A 79 1.41 3.57 3.72
N GLN A 80 1.21 4.43 2.71
CA GLN A 80 2.04 5.62 2.47
C GLN A 80 2.02 6.58 3.67
N GLY A 81 0.84 6.86 4.23
CA GLY A 81 0.69 7.73 5.40
C GLY A 81 1.42 7.20 6.64
N ARG A 82 1.37 5.88 6.90
CA ARG A 82 2.11 5.24 7.99
C ARG A 82 3.63 5.35 7.78
N GLN A 83 4.12 5.11 6.57
CA GLN A 83 5.56 5.21 6.28
C GLN A 83 6.07 6.66 6.36
N LEU A 84 5.30 7.63 5.87
CA LEU A 84 5.61 9.06 6.04
C LEU A 84 5.64 9.47 7.50
N SER A 85 4.71 8.96 8.32
CA SER A 85 4.69 9.20 9.77
C SER A 85 5.95 8.64 10.44
N ALA A 86 6.34 7.40 10.10
CA ALA A 86 7.56 6.77 10.60
C ALA A 86 8.83 7.54 10.17
N ALA A 87 8.81 8.16 8.99
CA ALA A 87 9.89 9.01 8.49
C ALA A 87 9.86 10.46 9.02
N GLY A 88 8.98 10.78 9.97
CA GLY A 88 8.87 12.13 10.56
C GLY A 88 8.16 13.17 9.68
N GLN A 89 7.66 12.79 8.50
CA GLN A 89 6.99 13.70 7.55
C GLN A 89 5.50 13.87 7.88
N ARG A 90 5.20 14.38 9.09
CA ARG A 90 3.85 14.41 9.68
C ARG A 90 2.81 15.16 8.84
N THR A 91 3.17 16.30 8.24
CA THR A 91 2.23 17.08 7.42
C THR A 91 1.77 16.29 6.20
N ARG A 92 2.73 15.75 5.43
CA ARG A 92 2.43 14.90 4.27
C ARG A 92 1.65 13.65 4.68
N ALA A 93 2.03 13.01 5.79
CA ALA A 93 1.31 11.84 6.28
C ALA A 93 -0.19 12.14 6.52
N ARG A 94 -0.52 13.31 7.11
CA ARG A 94 -1.90 13.71 7.37
C ARG A 94 -2.72 13.86 6.09
N GLU A 95 -2.13 14.36 5.01
CA GLU A 95 -2.80 14.48 3.72
C GLU A 95 -3.25 13.11 3.20
N PHE A 96 -2.33 12.14 3.14
CA PHE A 96 -2.64 10.77 2.71
C PHE A 96 -3.65 10.07 3.62
N LEU A 97 -3.55 10.26 4.94
CA LEU A 97 -4.46 9.63 5.89
C LEU A 97 -5.88 10.22 5.86
N ARG A 98 -6.02 11.54 5.65
CA ARG A 98 -7.34 12.18 5.46
C ARG A 98 -8.01 11.70 4.19
N GLU A 99 -7.27 11.68 3.09
CA GLU A 99 -7.75 11.20 1.80
C GLU A 99 -8.18 9.71 1.87
N ALA A 100 -7.44 8.89 2.61
CA ALA A 100 -7.82 7.50 2.88
C ALA A 100 -9.15 7.40 3.63
N ALA A 101 -9.34 8.21 4.68
CA ALA A 101 -10.57 8.22 5.48
C ALA A 101 -11.78 8.65 4.64
N GLU A 102 -11.67 9.75 3.89
CA GLU A 102 -12.75 10.25 3.02
C GLU A 102 -13.18 9.21 1.98
N ARG A 103 -12.22 8.48 1.39
CA ARG A 103 -12.54 7.37 0.46
C ARG A 103 -13.16 6.18 1.16
N ALA A 104 -12.62 5.78 2.31
CA ALA A 104 -13.17 4.66 3.07
C ALA A 104 -14.63 4.91 3.46
N GLU A 105 -14.97 6.13 3.84
CA GLU A 105 -16.36 6.54 4.13
C GLU A 105 -17.27 6.42 2.90
N ARG A 106 -16.81 6.83 1.72
CA ARG A 106 -17.56 6.62 0.46
C ARG A 106 -17.78 5.15 0.11
N LEU A 107 -16.89 4.27 0.56
CA LEU A 107 -17.03 2.82 0.44
C LEU A 107 -17.90 2.19 1.56
N GLY A 108 -18.44 3.00 2.47
CA GLY A 108 -19.33 2.55 3.54
C GLY A 108 -18.66 2.28 4.89
N ALA A 109 -17.40 2.68 5.08
CA ALA A 109 -16.78 2.62 6.41
C ALA A 109 -17.45 3.63 7.37
N VAL A 110 -17.69 3.20 8.61
CA VAL A 110 -18.24 4.06 9.65
C VAL A 110 -17.15 5.00 10.15
N ARG A 111 -17.45 6.31 10.18
CA ARG A 111 -16.58 7.30 10.82
C ARG A 111 -16.58 7.07 12.34
N LEU A 112 -15.42 6.71 12.88
CA LEU A 112 -15.15 6.62 14.33
C LEU A 112 -14.78 8.00 14.88
#